data_AF-A0A0B1RVE5-F1
#
_entry.id   AF-A0A0B1RVE5-F1
#
_cell.length_a   1.000
_cell.length_b   1.000
_cell.length_c   1.000
_cell.angle_alpha   90.00
_cell.angle_beta   90.00
_cell.angle_gamma   90.00
#
_symmetry.space_group_name_H-M   'P 1'
#
loop_
_entity.id
_entity.type
_entity.pdbx_description
1 polymer ?
#
loop_
_entity_poly.entity_id
_entity_poly.type
_entity_poly.pdbx_seq_one_letter_code
_entity_poly.pdbx_strand_id
1 'polypeptide(L)'
;LFEPEKSKCFNILGFTDIDLETLCLVLARDTLRIKEAQLFQAVVRWSTEECARRGLEPTTENRRAVLGRAVQLIRFPLMTVEEFAQSAAQSGLLTDREVVNLFLYFTVNPKPSIGFNDNPRCSVAGKELVVSRFQRIDGRWGYSGTPDRIKFTVDRKIYVVGFGLYGAIHGPHEYQCTIQIIHCGTGKVLAQNDTSFVCDGSSSTCRVSFREPVEITPGVTYIASACLKV
;
A
#
# COMPACT_ATOMS: atom_id res chain seq x y z
N LEU A 1 -2.98 -33.89 13.08
CA LEU A 1 -1.64 -33.47 12.62
C LEU A 1 -1.81 -32.71 11.31
N PHE A 2 -2.17 -31.44 11.38
CA PHE A 2 -2.20 -30.54 10.23
C PHE A 2 -1.47 -29.27 10.70
N GLU A 3 -0.17 -29.19 10.40
CA GLU A 3 0.58 -27.95 10.51
C GLU A 3 0.29 -27.13 9.25
N PRO A 4 -0.31 -25.93 9.34
CA PRO A 4 -0.35 -25.03 8.20
C PRO A 4 1.03 -24.40 8.03
N GLU A 5 1.49 -24.38 6.78
CA GLU A 5 2.80 -23.92 6.34
C GLU A 5 3.24 -22.63 7.05
N LYS A 6 4.20 -22.80 7.98
CA LYS A 6 4.98 -21.73 8.56
C LYS A 6 5.55 -20.88 7.43
N SER A 7 5.14 -19.62 7.40
CA SER A 7 5.75 -18.43 6.78
C SER A 7 7.27 -18.52 6.60
N LYS A 8 7.71 -19.29 5.61
CA LYS A 8 9.12 -19.61 5.30
C LYS A 8 9.79 -18.53 4.44
N CYS A 9 9.54 -17.26 4.74
CA CYS A 9 10.18 -16.13 4.05
C CYS A 9 10.98 -15.19 4.96
N PHE A 10 11.23 -15.53 6.23
CA PHE A 10 12.05 -14.70 7.13
C PHE A 10 13.27 -15.36 7.75
N ASN A 11 13.66 -16.54 7.25
CA ASN A 11 15.03 -17.06 7.38
C ASN A 11 15.92 -16.69 6.18
N ILE A 12 15.44 -15.82 5.28
CA ILE A 12 16.15 -15.48 4.04
C ILE A 12 16.96 -14.20 4.28
N LEU A 13 18.26 -14.41 4.54
CA LEU A 13 19.38 -13.46 4.44
C LEU A 13 19.52 -12.43 5.56
N GLY A 14 20.24 -12.79 6.63
CA GLY A 14 21.12 -11.88 7.37
C GLY A 14 20.53 -10.56 7.88
N PHE A 15 19.20 -10.45 8.04
CA PHE A 15 18.58 -9.21 8.49
C PHE A 15 19.09 -8.80 9.86
N THR A 16 19.47 -9.77 10.70
CA THR A 16 20.14 -9.56 11.98
C THR A 16 21.58 -9.06 11.81
N ASP A 17 22.27 -9.39 10.73
CA ASP A 17 23.72 -9.19 10.51
C ASP A 17 24.11 -7.85 9.89
N ILE A 18 23.12 -7.01 9.58
CA ILE A 18 23.35 -5.66 9.07
C ILE A 18 23.56 -4.66 10.21
N ASP A 19 24.32 -3.59 9.93
CA ASP A 19 24.45 -2.46 10.84
C ASP A 19 23.19 -1.60 10.93
N LEU A 20 23.14 -0.70 11.91
CA LEU A 20 22.01 0.18 12.17
C LEU A 20 21.69 1.11 10.99
N GLU A 21 22.71 1.56 10.24
CA GLU A 21 22.51 2.47 9.10
C GLU A 21 21.78 1.74 7.98
N THR A 22 22.23 0.53 7.65
CA THR A 22 21.62 -0.34 6.66
C THR A 22 20.21 -0.73 7.08
N LEU A 23 19.98 -1.02 8.37
CA LEU A 23 18.63 -1.25 8.90
C LEU A 23 17.73 -0.02 8.65
N CYS A 24 18.21 1.19 8.97
CA CYS A 24 17.44 2.41 8.73
C CYS A 24 17.12 2.60 7.25
N LEU A 25 18.07 2.36 6.35
CA LEU A 25 17.84 2.44 4.91
C LEU A 25 16.79 1.44 4.44
N VAL A 26 16.78 0.21 4.98
CA VAL A 26 15.74 -0.78 4.66
C VAL A 26 14.38 -0.35 5.19
N LEU A 27 14.30 0.10 6.45
CA LEU A 27 13.06 0.56 7.08
C LEU A 27 12.52 1.86 6.48
N ALA A 28 13.34 2.67 5.82
CA ALA A 28 12.88 3.89 5.15
C ALA A 28 12.21 3.60 3.79
N ARG A 29 12.48 2.45 3.16
CA ARG A 29 12.01 2.17 1.80
C ARG A 29 10.50 1.93 1.75
N ASP A 30 9.82 2.69 0.89
CA ASP A 30 8.42 2.44 0.53
C ASP A 30 8.23 1.13 -0.23
N THR A 31 9.27 0.64 -0.91
CA THR A 31 9.18 -0.55 -1.77
C THR A 31 9.30 -1.88 -1.03
N LEU A 32 9.39 -1.87 0.30
CA LEU A 32 9.60 -3.07 1.11
C LEU A 32 8.31 -3.91 1.18
N ARG A 33 8.35 -5.14 0.65
CA ARG A 33 7.18 -6.03 0.54
C ARG A 33 7.00 -6.91 1.79
N ILE A 34 6.53 -6.29 2.87
CA ILE A 34 6.27 -6.98 4.14
C ILE A 34 5.17 -6.26 4.91
N LYS A 35 4.36 -7.00 5.68
CA LYS A 35 3.43 -6.39 6.64
C LYS A 35 4.22 -5.70 7.77
N GLU A 36 3.76 -4.53 8.21
CA GLU A 36 4.43 -3.79 9.31
C GLU A 36 4.55 -4.63 10.58
N ALA A 37 3.53 -5.42 10.93
CA ALA A 37 3.59 -6.31 12.09
C ALA A 37 4.75 -7.32 11.99
N GLN A 38 4.98 -7.90 10.81
CA GLN A 38 6.09 -8.83 10.57
C GLN A 38 7.45 -8.11 10.55
N LEU A 39 7.47 -6.88 10.03
CA LEU A 39 8.66 -6.02 10.01
C LEU A 39 9.10 -5.67 11.42
N PHE A 40 8.15 -5.27 12.25
CA PHE A 40 8.37 -4.98 13.65
C PHE A 40 8.97 -6.18 14.38
N GLN A 41 8.45 -7.40 14.17
CA GLN A 41 9.03 -8.61 14.74
C GLN A 41 10.48 -8.86 14.27
N ALA A 42 10.80 -8.56 13.02
CA ALA A 42 12.18 -8.65 12.52
C ALA A 42 13.10 -7.62 13.21
N VAL A 43 12.59 -6.40 13.44
CA VAL A 43 13.33 -5.34 14.16
C VAL A 43 13.56 -5.69 15.63
N VAL A 44 12.58 -6.31 16.30
CA VAL A 44 12.74 -6.80 17.69
C VAL A 44 13.82 -7.88 17.79
N ARG A 45 13.87 -8.79 16.80
CA ARG A 45 14.95 -9.79 16.73
C ARG A 45 16.30 -9.13 16.48
N TRP A 46 16.37 -8.19 15.53
CA TRP A 46 17.59 -7.43 15.26
C TRP A 46 18.11 -6.71 16.51
N SER A 47 17.24 -6.07 17.30
CA SER A 47 17.69 -5.35 18.50
C SER A 47 18.21 -6.28 19.59
N THR A 48 17.66 -7.49 19.69
CA THR A 48 18.14 -8.52 20.62
C THR A 48 19.54 -9.00 20.25
N GLU A 49 19.78 -9.28 18.97
CA GLU A 49 21.11 -9.66 18.45
C GLU A 49 22.12 -8.52 18.56
N GLU A 50 21.69 -7.28 18.31
CA GLU A 50 22.57 -6.11 18.41
C GLU A 50 22.95 -5.81 19.88
N CYS A 51 22.04 -6.04 20.84
CA CYS A 51 22.40 -6.02 22.25
C CYS A 51 23.48 -7.06 22.57
N ALA A 52 23.31 -8.31 22.10
CA ALA A 52 24.28 -9.37 22.31
C ALA A 52 25.66 -9.03 21.70
N ARG A 53 25.71 -8.45 20.50
CA ARG A 53 26.97 -7.99 19.86
C ARG A 53 27.69 -6.92 20.66
N ARG A 54 26.95 -6.05 21.35
CA ARG A 54 27.50 -5.00 22.19
C ARG A 54 27.78 -5.45 23.62
N GLY A 55 27.55 -6.72 23.95
CA GLY A 55 27.70 -7.25 25.31
C GLY A 55 26.69 -6.66 26.30
N LEU A 56 25.52 -6.24 25.80
CA LEU A 56 24.44 -5.68 26.61
C LEU A 56 23.35 -6.74 26.84
N GLU A 57 22.81 -6.78 28.05
CA GLU A 57 21.59 -7.54 28.33
C GLU A 57 20.42 -6.98 27.49
N PRO A 58 19.58 -7.81 26.87
CA PRO A 58 18.50 -7.39 25.96
C PRO A 58 17.27 -6.84 26.71
N THR A 59 17.48 -5.88 27.61
CA THR A 59 16.39 -5.17 28.30
C THR A 59 15.60 -4.28 27.33
N THR A 60 14.44 -3.80 27.74
CA THR A 60 13.61 -2.86 26.95
C THR A 60 14.37 -1.57 26.64
N GLU A 61 15.11 -1.04 27.62
CA GLU A 61 15.87 0.19 27.52
C GLU A 61 17.04 0.02 26.56
N ASN A 62 17.79 -1.07 26.69
CA ASN A 62 18.94 -1.36 25.84
C ASN A 62 18.51 -1.61 24.39
N ARG A 63 17.43 -2.39 24.18
CA ARG A 63 16.89 -2.63 22.83
C ARG A 63 16.41 -1.33 22.18
N ARG A 64 15.76 -0.44 22.93
CA ARG A 64 15.35 0.88 22.42
C ARG A 64 16.57 1.75 22.11
N ALA A 65 17.61 1.71 22.95
CA ALA A 65 18.85 2.47 22.76
C ALA A 65 19.61 2.04 21.49
N VAL A 66 19.76 0.72 21.25
CA VAL A 66 20.47 0.23 20.05
C VAL A 66 19.69 0.47 18.77
N LEU A 67 18.35 0.46 18.82
CA LEU A 67 17.50 0.80 17.68
C LEU A 67 17.50 2.29 17.35
N GLY A 68 17.54 3.16 18.37
CA GLY A 68 17.56 4.60 18.20
C GLY A 68 16.47 5.09 17.24
N ARG A 69 16.87 5.76 16.15
CA ARG A 69 15.95 6.31 15.13
C ARG A 69 15.19 5.26 14.32
N ALA A 70 15.64 4.01 14.30
CA ALA A 70 15.00 2.94 13.52
C ALA A 70 13.55 2.68 13.98
N VAL A 71 13.26 2.88 15.27
CA VAL A 71 11.90 2.70 15.83
C VAL A 71 10.89 3.63 15.13
N GLN A 72 11.29 4.86 14.83
CA GLN A 72 10.41 5.87 14.19
C GLN A 72 10.16 5.59 12.70
N LEU A 73 10.93 4.69 12.07
CA LEU A 73 10.77 4.30 10.67
C LEU A 73 9.75 3.17 10.47
N ILE A 74 9.28 2.57 11.57
CA ILE A 74 8.22 1.55 11.56
C ILE A 74 6.87 2.26 11.48
N ARG A 75 5.99 1.80 10.59
CA ARG A 75 4.71 2.44 10.31
C ARG A 75 3.60 1.77 11.11
N PHE A 76 3.69 1.87 12.44
CA PHE A 76 2.68 1.32 13.36
C PHE A 76 1.22 1.64 12.98
N PRO A 77 0.88 2.83 12.46
CA PRO A 77 -0.49 3.15 12.04
C PRO A 77 -1.09 2.25 10.96
N LEU A 78 -0.25 1.48 10.25
CA LEU A 78 -0.65 0.54 9.22
C LEU A 78 -0.82 -0.90 9.74
N MET A 79 -0.59 -1.14 11.04
CA MET A 79 -0.99 -2.38 11.68
C MET A 79 -2.48 -2.35 12.00
N THR A 80 -3.12 -3.51 12.06
CA THR A 80 -4.44 -3.62 12.70
C THR A 80 -4.32 -3.35 14.21
N VAL A 81 -5.43 -2.99 14.85
CA VAL A 81 -5.46 -2.73 16.30
C VAL A 81 -5.04 -3.98 17.06
N GLU A 82 -5.50 -5.14 16.60
CA GLU A 82 -5.19 -6.45 17.16
C GLU A 82 -3.69 -6.77 17.02
N GLU A 83 -3.11 -6.59 15.82
CA GLU A 83 -1.68 -6.80 15.59
C GLU A 83 -0.83 -5.87 16.46
N PHE A 84 -1.22 -4.60 16.58
CA PHE A 84 -0.53 -3.63 17.42
C PHE A 84 -0.61 -3.99 18.90
N ALA A 85 -1.81 -4.29 19.40
CA ALA A 85 -2.07 -4.61 20.80
C ALA A 85 -1.35 -5.90 21.25
N GLN A 86 -1.24 -6.90 20.36
CA GLN A 86 -0.56 -8.16 20.65
C GLN A 86 0.96 -8.10 20.49
N SER A 87 1.50 -7.06 19.86
CA SER A 87 2.95 -6.96 19.60
C SER A 87 3.57 -5.65 20.08
N ALA A 88 3.51 -4.60 19.27
CA ALA A 88 4.22 -3.34 19.52
C ALA A 88 3.85 -2.69 20.85
N ALA A 89 2.57 -2.72 21.23
CA ALA A 89 2.08 -2.16 22.50
C ALA A 89 2.68 -2.84 23.74
N GLN A 90 2.99 -4.13 23.66
CA GLN A 90 3.52 -4.93 24.78
C GLN A 90 5.05 -5.09 24.75
N SER A 91 5.70 -4.58 23.70
CA SER A 91 7.13 -4.80 23.47
C SER A 91 8.06 -4.02 24.41
N GLY A 92 7.57 -2.95 25.03
CA GLY A 92 8.37 -1.97 25.77
C GLY A 92 9.28 -1.10 24.89
N LEU A 93 9.20 -1.24 23.55
CA LEU A 93 9.97 -0.41 22.61
C LEU A 93 9.32 0.94 22.32
N LEU A 94 8.03 1.09 22.61
CA LEU A 94 7.26 2.34 22.54
C LEU A 94 7.07 2.92 23.95
N THR A 95 7.06 4.24 24.07
CA THR A 95 6.72 4.93 25.33
C THR A 95 5.23 4.84 25.56
N ASP A 96 4.79 4.94 26.81
CA ASP A 96 3.37 4.94 27.16
C ASP A 96 2.58 6.01 26.37
N ARG A 97 3.19 7.18 26.16
CA ARG A 97 2.61 8.25 25.33
C ARG A 97 2.47 7.84 23.87
N GLU A 98 3.47 7.19 23.28
CA GLU A 98 3.40 6.68 21.90
C GLU A 98 2.32 5.60 21.76
N VAL A 99 2.22 4.69 22.73
CA VAL A 99 1.20 3.63 22.76
C VAL A 99 -0.20 4.21 22.85
N VAL A 100 -0.45 5.13 23.78
CA VAL A 100 -1.75 5.81 23.93
C VAL A 100 -2.12 6.57 22.66
N ASN A 101 -1.18 7.32 22.08
CA ASN A 101 -1.42 8.08 20.85
C ASN A 101 -1.79 7.16 19.66
N LEU A 102 -1.14 5.99 19.53
CA LEU A 102 -1.45 5.03 18.48
C LEU A 102 -2.83 4.39 18.70
N PHE A 103 -3.19 4.02 19.94
CA PHE A 103 -4.55 3.55 20.24
C PHE A 103 -5.63 4.58 19.91
N LEU A 104 -5.40 5.86 20.23
CA LEU A 104 -6.31 6.94 19.82
C LEU A 104 -6.39 7.02 18.30
N TYR A 105 -5.25 6.99 17.59
CA TYR A 105 -5.21 7.01 16.13
C TYR A 105 -6.06 5.91 15.47
N PHE A 106 -6.10 4.71 16.06
CA PHE A 106 -6.90 3.62 15.52
C PHE A 106 -8.41 3.73 15.76
N THR A 107 -8.82 4.49 16.78
CA THR A 107 -10.19 4.43 17.30
C THR A 107 -11.02 5.70 17.08
N VAL A 108 -10.38 6.86 16.92
CA VAL A 108 -11.09 8.15 16.85
C VAL A 108 -11.09 8.76 15.43
N ASN A 109 -12.12 9.56 15.14
CA ASN A 109 -12.27 10.32 13.89
C ASN A 109 -12.76 11.75 14.22
N PRO A 110 -12.06 12.83 13.83
CA PRO A 110 -10.87 12.88 12.99
C PRO A 110 -9.63 12.27 13.64
N LYS A 111 -8.77 11.64 12.84
CA LYS A 111 -7.54 11.01 13.32
C LYS A 111 -6.57 12.06 13.88
N PRO A 112 -5.99 11.87 15.07
CA PRO A 112 -5.01 12.78 15.64
C PRO A 112 -3.68 12.73 14.87
N SER A 113 -2.94 13.83 14.90
CA SER A 113 -1.55 13.85 14.42
C SER A 113 -0.66 13.01 15.33
N ILE A 114 0.19 12.19 14.73
CA ILE A 114 1.12 11.30 15.44
C ILE A 114 2.52 11.39 14.83
N GLY A 115 3.54 10.97 15.58
CA GLY A 115 4.95 11.01 15.17
C GLY A 115 5.39 9.89 14.22
N PHE A 116 4.47 9.02 13.79
CA PHE A 116 4.76 7.88 12.93
C PHE A 116 4.18 8.09 11.54
N ASN A 117 4.93 7.65 10.52
CA ASN A 117 4.46 7.66 9.15
C ASN A 117 3.30 6.68 8.98
N ASP A 118 2.17 7.17 8.50
CA ASP A 118 0.94 6.42 8.24
C ASP A 118 0.67 6.20 6.74
N ASN A 119 1.64 6.53 5.88
CA ASN A 119 1.57 6.22 4.45
C ASN A 119 1.93 4.75 4.20
N PRO A 120 1.08 3.97 3.52
CA PRO A 120 1.39 2.60 3.14
C PRO A 120 2.75 2.45 2.45
N ARG A 121 3.50 1.39 2.78
CA ARG A 121 4.64 0.97 1.95
C ARG A 121 4.07 0.56 0.60
N CYS A 122 4.38 1.31 -0.45
CA CYS A 122 3.91 1.02 -1.80
C CYS A 122 4.53 -0.32 -2.27
N SER A 123 3.73 -1.39 -2.23
CA SER A 123 4.10 -2.76 -2.61
C SER A 123 4.42 -2.90 -4.11
N VAL A 124 4.13 -1.88 -4.91
CA VAL A 124 4.45 -1.82 -6.33
C VAL A 124 5.88 -1.30 -6.52
N ALA A 125 6.85 -2.18 -6.29
CA ALA A 125 8.18 -1.98 -6.87
C ALA A 125 8.05 -2.03 -8.40
N GLY A 126 8.14 -0.86 -9.05
CA GLY A 126 8.14 -0.71 -10.50
C GLY A 126 7.94 0.75 -10.92
N LYS A 127 8.58 1.17 -12.02
CA LYS A 127 8.19 2.39 -12.71
C LYS A 127 6.73 2.23 -13.14
N GLU A 128 5.88 3.20 -12.80
CA GLU A 128 4.52 3.20 -13.35
C GLU A 128 4.59 3.27 -14.87
N LEU A 129 3.91 2.34 -15.52
CA LEU A 129 3.82 2.27 -16.97
C LEU A 129 2.40 2.61 -17.38
N VAL A 130 2.29 3.47 -18.39
CA VAL A 130 1.01 3.81 -19.01
C VAL A 130 0.93 3.08 -20.34
N VAL A 131 -0.14 2.32 -20.54
CA VAL A 131 -0.46 1.69 -21.81
C VAL A 131 -1.64 2.42 -22.43
N SER A 132 -1.35 3.24 -23.44
CA SER A 132 -2.38 3.93 -24.22
C SER A 132 -2.81 3.06 -25.40
N ARG A 133 -4.05 2.56 -25.36
CA ARG A 133 -4.58 1.67 -26.41
C ARG A 133 -5.00 2.38 -27.70
N PHE A 134 -5.07 3.71 -27.68
CA PHE A 134 -5.51 4.52 -28.81
C PHE A 134 -4.33 5.27 -29.42
N GLN A 135 -4.17 5.18 -30.74
CA GLN A 135 -3.14 5.91 -31.48
C GLN A 135 -3.57 7.33 -31.88
N ARG A 136 -4.89 7.58 -31.90
CA ARG A 136 -5.51 8.86 -32.26
C ARG A 136 -6.73 9.10 -31.38
N ILE A 137 -7.03 10.37 -31.16
CA ILE A 137 -8.20 10.84 -30.41
C ILE A 137 -9.02 11.65 -31.39
N ASP A 138 -10.28 11.28 -31.56
CA ASP A 138 -11.21 11.98 -32.45
C ASP A 138 -12.64 11.85 -31.92
N GLY A 139 -13.48 12.82 -32.30
CA GLY A 139 -14.90 12.84 -31.99
C GLY A 139 -15.25 13.31 -30.57
N ARG A 140 -16.54 13.23 -30.27
CA ARG A 140 -17.12 13.52 -28.96
C ARG A 140 -17.69 12.23 -28.39
N TRP A 141 -17.56 12.04 -27.08
CA TRP A 141 -18.18 10.93 -26.37
C TRP A 141 -19.17 11.48 -25.35
N GLY A 142 -20.40 10.95 -25.36
CA GLY A 142 -21.45 11.35 -24.44
C GLY A 142 -21.50 10.41 -23.24
N TYR A 143 -21.52 10.97 -22.03
CA TYR A 143 -21.70 10.19 -20.80
C TYR A 143 -23.14 10.31 -20.32
N SER A 144 -23.87 9.19 -20.29
CA SER A 144 -25.27 9.12 -19.85
C SER A 144 -25.46 8.32 -18.56
N GLY A 145 -24.37 8.04 -17.83
CA GLY A 145 -24.37 7.15 -16.67
C GLY A 145 -24.36 5.65 -17.00
N THR A 146 -24.24 5.30 -18.28
CA THR A 146 -23.97 3.91 -18.71
C THR A 146 -22.47 3.62 -18.60
N PRO A 147 -22.04 2.52 -17.95
CA PRO A 147 -20.61 2.22 -17.83
C PRO A 147 -19.97 1.84 -19.18
N ASP A 148 -18.89 2.52 -19.54
CA ASP A 148 -17.98 2.13 -20.61
C ASP A 148 -17.12 0.96 -20.16
N ARG A 149 -17.01 -0.08 -21.00
CA ARG A 149 -16.34 -1.34 -20.63
C ARG A 149 -15.43 -1.85 -21.73
N ILE A 150 -14.29 -2.40 -21.32
CA ILE A 150 -13.37 -3.11 -22.21
C ILE A 150 -12.82 -4.35 -21.54
N LYS A 151 -12.75 -5.45 -22.29
CA LYS A 151 -12.07 -6.67 -21.85
C LYS A 151 -10.57 -6.54 -22.11
N PHE A 152 -9.76 -7.03 -21.17
CA PHE A 152 -8.31 -7.10 -21.35
C PHE A 152 -7.74 -8.38 -20.75
N THR A 153 -6.55 -8.75 -21.21
CA THR A 153 -5.76 -9.88 -20.73
C THR A 153 -4.29 -9.49 -20.85
N VAL A 154 -3.46 -10.07 -20.00
CA VAL A 154 -2.02 -9.79 -19.94
C VAL A 154 -1.23 -11.08 -20.11
N ASP A 155 -0.01 -10.96 -20.62
CA ASP A 155 0.94 -12.07 -20.79
C ASP A 155 1.82 -12.27 -19.54
N ARG A 156 1.86 -11.26 -18.65
CA ARG A 156 2.65 -11.25 -17.41
C ARG A 156 1.82 -10.71 -16.27
N LYS A 157 2.17 -11.12 -15.04
CA LYS A 157 1.50 -10.62 -13.84
C LYS A 157 1.76 -9.13 -13.74
N ILE A 158 0.70 -8.34 -13.60
CA ILE A 158 0.79 -6.90 -13.38
C ILE A 158 -0.08 -6.48 -12.20
N TYR A 159 0.13 -5.25 -11.74
CA TYR A 159 -0.73 -4.59 -10.77
C TYR A 159 -1.33 -3.36 -11.42
N VAL A 160 -2.65 -3.36 -11.62
CA VAL A 160 -3.35 -2.19 -12.17
C VAL A 160 -3.64 -1.23 -11.03
N VAL A 161 -3.06 -0.03 -11.11
CA VAL A 161 -3.22 1.03 -10.11
C VAL A 161 -4.40 1.97 -10.40
N GLY A 162 -4.84 2.03 -11.66
CA GLY A 162 -5.85 2.97 -12.11
C GLY A 162 -6.08 2.95 -13.62
N PHE A 163 -6.91 3.87 -14.08
CA PHE A 163 -7.20 4.09 -15.50
C PHE A 163 -6.88 5.54 -15.92
N GLY A 164 -6.55 5.73 -17.18
CA GLY A 164 -6.58 7.03 -17.84
C GLY A 164 -7.92 7.22 -18.55
N LEU A 165 -8.68 8.24 -18.16
CA LEU A 165 -9.98 8.58 -18.73
C LEU A 165 -9.91 9.90 -19.50
N TYR A 166 -10.62 10.00 -20.61
CA TYR A 166 -10.73 11.28 -21.33
C TYR A 166 -11.82 12.15 -20.70
N GLY A 167 -11.54 13.45 -20.61
CA GLY A 167 -12.43 14.45 -20.05
C GLY A 167 -13.23 15.22 -21.08
N ALA A 168 -13.75 16.37 -20.64
CA ALA A 168 -14.45 17.33 -21.48
C ALA A 168 -13.51 17.94 -22.53
N ILE A 169 -14.09 18.37 -23.64
CA ILE A 169 -13.41 19.06 -24.75
C ILE A 169 -13.30 20.58 -24.54
N HIS A 170 -13.96 21.12 -23.52
CA HIS A 170 -14.02 22.55 -23.22
C HIS A 170 -13.97 22.80 -21.72
N GLY A 171 -13.10 23.74 -21.32
CA GLY A 171 -13.01 24.27 -19.98
C GLY A 171 -12.59 23.26 -18.90
N PRO A 172 -12.32 23.75 -17.69
CA PRO A 172 -12.23 22.88 -16.53
C PRO A 172 -13.60 22.28 -16.23
N HIS A 173 -13.70 20.96 -16.19
CA HIS A 173 -14.91 20.25 -15.81
C HIS A 173 -14.56 19.11 -14.86
N GLU A 174 -15.35 18.93 -13.81
CA GLU A 174 -15.23 17.80 -12.89
C GLU A 174 -16.22 16.70 -13.30
N TYR A 175 -15.75 15.47 -13.43
CA TYR A 175 -16.60 14.30 -13.60
C TYR A 175 -16.59 13.47 -12.34
N GLN A 176 -17.77 13.06 -11.88
CA GLN A 176 -17.87 11.94 -10.95
C GLN A 176 -17.74 10.64 -11.74
N CYS A 177 -17.01 9.67 -11.21
CA CYS A 177 -16.87 8.39 -11.86
C CYS A 177 -16.75 7.22 -10.89
N THR A 178 -17.25 6.07 -11.33
CA THR A 178 -17.04 4.78 -10.68
C THR A 178 -16.17 3.92 -11.57
N ILE A 179 -15.00 3.52 -11.09
CA ILE A 179 -14.12 2.58 -11.79
C ILE A 179 -14.16 1.21 -11.15
N GLN A 180 -14.12 0.16 -11.95
CA GLN A 180 -14.13 -1.23 -11.51
C GLN A 180 -13.19 -2.10 -12.36
N ILE A 181 -12.60 -3.11 -11.72
CA ILE A 181 -12.02 -4.27 -12.39
C ILE A 181 -12.85 -5.49 -12.03
N ILE A 182 -13.31 -6.21 -13.05
CA ILE A 182 -14.23 -7.34 -12.89
C ILE A 182 -13.61 -8.57 -13.54
N HIS A 183 -13.62 -9.70 -12.84
CA HIS A 183 -13.19 -10.98 -13.41
C HIS A 183 -14.21 -11.45 -14.45
N CYS A 184 -13.81 -11.58 -15.72
CA CYS A 184 -14.76 -11.80 -16.82
C CYS A 184 -15.49 -13.16 -16.71
N GLY A 185 -14.81 -14.21 -16.22
CA GLY A 185 -15.39 -15.55 -16.14
C GLY A 185 -16.38 -15.74 -14.98
N THR A 186 -16.28 -14.93 -13.92
CA THR A 186 -17.10 -15.09 -12.70
C THR A 186 -18.01 -13.91 -12.44
N GLY A 187 -17.81 -12.78 -13.11
CA GLY A 187 -18.53 -11.53 -12.85
C GLY A 187 -18.14 -10.85 -11.52
N LYS A 188 -17.21 -11.43 -10.75
CA LYS A 188 -16.79 -10.88 -9.46
C LYS A 188 -16.06 -9.54 -9.65
N VAL A 189 -16.54 -8.50 -8.98
CA VAL A 189 -15.82 -7.23 -8.84
C VAL A 189 -14.60 -7.45 -7.94
N LEU A 190 -13.40 -7.23 -8.48
CA LEU A 190 -12.14 -7.39 -7.76
C LEU A 190 -11.72 -6.10 -7.06
N ALA A 191 -12.05 -4.96 -7.66
CA ALA A 191 -11.85 -3.64 -7.07
C ALA A 191 -12.89 -2.67 -7.60
N GLN A 192 -13.26 -1.71 -6.76
CA GLN A 192 -14.12 -0.59 -7.10
C GLN A 192 -13.58 0.67 -6.42
N ASN A 193 -13.69 1.81 -7.10
CA ASN A 193 -13.56 3.10 -6.46
C ASN A 193 -14.56 4.10 -7.06
N ASP A 194 -15.30 4.77 -6.17
CA ASP A 194 -16.13 5.92 -6.49
C ASP A 194 -15.31 7.18 -6.24
N THR A 195 -15.03 7.95 -7.28
CA THR A 195 -14.06 9.05 -7.27
C THR A 195 -14.47 10.16 -8.24
N SER A 196 -13.70 11.24 -8.30
CA SER A 196 -13.88 12.30 -9.31
C SER A 196 -12.53 12.69 -9.91
N PHE A 197 -12.58 13.31 -11.07
CA PHE A 197 -11.40 13.92 -11.67
C PHE A 197 -11.77 15.23 -12.37
N VAL A 198 -10.83 16.16 -12.38
CA VAL A 198 -10.94 17.41 -13.13
C VAL A 198 -10.12 17.29 -14.40
N CYS A 199 -10.73 17.63 -15.54
CA CYS A 199 -10.07 17.78 -16.83
C CYS A 199 -10.01 19.25 -17.22
N ASP A 200 -9.03 19.64 -18.02
CA ASP A 200 -8.74 21.03 -18.42
C ASP A 200 -9.26 21.40 -19.81
N GLY A 201 -9.96 20.48 -20.49
CA GLY A 201 -10.38 20.65 -21.88
C GLY A 201 -9.38 20.13 -22.91
N SER A 202 -8.20 19.66 -22.49
CA SER A 202 -7.20 19.08 -23.38
C SER A 202 -7.55 17.66 -23.81
N SER A 203 -6.84 17.16 -24.81
CA SER A 203 -6.93 15.76 -25.25
C SER A 203 -6.14 14.80 -24.35
N SER A 204 -5.59 15.26 -23.23
CA SER A 204 -4.85 14.40 -22.30
C SER A 204 -5.79 13.53 -21.47
N THR A 205 -5.33 12.34 -21.08
CA THR A 205 -6.06 11.49 -20.14
C THR A 205 -5.89 11.97 -18.71
N CYS A 206 -6.98 12.02 -17.95
CA CYS A 206 -6.99 12.21 -16.52
C CYS A 206 -6.85 10.87 -15.80
N ARG A 207 -5.95 10.80 -14.82
CA ARG A 207 -5.75 9.60 -14.01
C ARG A 207 -6.84 9.46 -12.96
N VAL A 208 -7.41 8.26 -12.86
CA VAL A 208 -8.25 7.83 -11.72
C VAL A 208 -7.68 6.53 -11.16
N SER A 209 -7.60 6.43 -9.82
CA SER A 209 -6.87 5.34 -9.17
C SER A 209 -7.78 4.47 -8.30
N PHE A 210 -7.43 3.20 -8.17
CA PHE A 210 -7.99 2.31 -7.16
C PHE A 210 -7.39 2.62 -5.78
N ARG A 211 -8.08 2.22 -4.71
CA ARG A 211 -7.56 2.37 -3.34
C ARG A 211 -6.31 1.54 -3.09
N GLU A 212 -6.26 0.37 -3.71
CA GLU A 212 -5.11 -0.53 -3.69
C GLU A 212 -4.84 -1.06 -5.10
N PRO A 213 -3.57 -1.34 -5.46
CA PRO A 213 -3.22 -1.96 -6.72
C PRO A 213 -3.91 -3.32 -6.90
N VAL A 214 -4.51 -3.54 -8.06
CA VAL A 214 -5.28 -4.75 -8.36
C VAL A 214 -4.39 -5.75 -9.08
N GLU A 215 -4.16 -6.92 -8.47
CA GLU A 215 -3.39 -7.98 -9.11
C GLU A 215 -4.14 -8.57 -10.32
N ILE A 216 -3.46 -8.62 -11.47
CA ILE A 216 -3.96 -9.19 -12.71
C ILE A 216 -3.07 -10.36 -13.11
N THR A 217 -3.68 -11.54 -13.22
CA THR A 217 -3.00 -12.79 -13.52
C THR A 217 -2.85 -12.99 -15.04
N PRO A 218 -1.71 -13.51 -15.54
CA PRO A 218 -1.53 -13.86 -16.94
C PRO A 218 -2.61 -14.80 -17.47
N GLY A 219 -3.04 -14.59 -18.71
CA GLY A 219 -3.98 -15.49 -19.41
C GLY A 219 -5.43 -15.46 -18.90
N VAL A 220 -5.73 -14.66 -17.88
CA VAL A 220 -7.09 -14.46 -17.37
C VAL A 220 -7.69 -13.19 -17.99
N THR A 221 -8.95 -13.27 -18.42
CA THR A 221 -9.67 -12.12 -18.95
C THR A 221 -10.39 -11.34 -17.86
N TYR A 222 -10.17 -10.04 -17.84
CA TYR A 222 -10.80 -9.08 -16.93
C TYR A 222 -11.57 -8.02 -17.74
N ILE A 223 -12.48 -7.33 -17.09
CA ILE A 223 -13.21 -6.18 -17.63
C ILE A 223 -12.79 -4.95 -16.84
N ALA A 224 -12.21 -3.97 -17.52
CA ALA A 224 -12.08 -2.62 -17.03
C ALA A 224 -13.39 -1.88 -17.32
N SER A 225 -14.00 -1.31 -16.28
CA SER A 225 -15.27 -0.60 -16.36
C SER A 225 -15.12 0.78 -15.75
N ALA A 226 -15.59 1.81 -16.46
CA ALA A 226 -15.66 3.18 -15.97
C ALA A 226 -17.05 3.75 -16.26
N CYS A 227 -17.72 4.23 -15.23
CA CYS A 227 -19.00 4.90 -15.36
C CYS A 227 -18.83 6.36 -15.01
N LEU A 228 -18.96 7.26 -15.98
CA LEU A 228 -18.86 8.69 -15.76
C LEU A 228 -20.26 9.29 -15.64
N LYS A 229 -20.41 10.21 -14.70
CA LYS A 229 -21.61 10.99 -14.46
C LYS A 229 -21.24 12.47 -14.53
N VAL A 230 -22.07 13.21 -15.26
CA VAL A 230 -22.04 14.67 -15.33
C VAL A 230 -22.75 15.22 -14.09
#